data_AF-W0EWQ6-F1
#
_entry.id   AF-W0EWQ6-F1
#
_cell.length_a   1.000
_cell.length_b   1.000
_cell.length_c   1.000
_cell.angle_alpha   90.00
_cell.angle_beta   90.00
_cell.angle_gamma   90.00
#
_symmetry.space_group_name_H-M   'P 1'
#
loop_
_entity.id
_entity.type
_entity.pdbx_description
1 polymer ?
#
loop_
_entity_poly.entity_id
_entity_poly.type
_entity_poly.pdbx_seq_one_letter_code
_entity_poly.pdbx_strand_id
1 'polypeptide(L)' 'MEPYLRAVTAEDLYDQELLLIAEKMDDLQRLVCQLREKGFSDEDISEKLNVPLYRIQKRLNLVEADLLQILQYTT' A
#
# COMPACT_ATOMS: atom_id res chain seq x y z
N MET A 1 37.65 5.87 12.81
CA MET A 1 36.57 6.21 11.86
C MET A 1 35.29 5.71 12.50
N GLU A 2 34.58 6.59 13.19
CA GLU A 2 33.26 6.28 13.75
C GLU A 2 32.32 5.99 12.56
N PRO A 3 31.63 4.84 12.52
CA PRO A 3 30.55 4.68 11.56
C PRO A 3 29.47 5.69 11.96
N TYR A 4 29.10 6.57 11.04
CA TYR A 4 27.96 7.46 11.24
C TYR A 4 26.72 6.59 11.52
N LEU A 5 26.37 6.42 12.79
CA LEU A 5 25.06 5.94 13.19
C LEU A 5 24.09 7.06 12.80
N ARG A 6 23.55 6.98 11.58
CA ARG A 6 22.42 7.82 11.19
C ARG A 6 21.28 7.43 12.14
N ALA A 7 20.87 8.37 13.00
CA ALA A 7 19.72 8.15 13.87
C ALA A 7 18.51 7.83 12.98
N VAL A 8 17.83 6.72 13.28
CA VAL A 8 16.59 6.35 12.61
C VAL A 8 15.56 7.43 12.91
N THR A 9 15.05 8.08 11.87
CA THR A 9 14.05 9.14 11.98
C THR A 9 12.63 8.55 11.97
N ALA A 10 11.64 9.33 12.40
CA ALA A 10 10.23 8.90 12.32
C ALA A 10 9.78 8.62 10.87
N GLU A 11 10.37 9.31 9.90
CA GLU A 11 10.14 9.09 8.47
C GLU A 11 10.72 7.73 8.03
N ASP A 12 11.93 7.37 8.48
CA ASP A 12 12.52 6.05 8.21
C ASP A 12 11.69 4.90 8.80
N LEU A 13 11.01 5.12 9.94
CA LEU A 13 10.09 4.15 10.55
C LEU A 13 8.79 4.02 9.74
N TYR A 14 8.22 5.15 9.30
CA TYR A 14 7.02 5.15 8.46
C TYR A 14 7.26 4.43 7.12
N ASP A 15 8.41 4.67 6.49
CA ASP A 15 8.82 3.97 5.27
C ASP A 15 8.97 2.46 5.49
N GLN A 16 9.49 2.04 6.66
CA GLN A 16 9.57 0.61 7.01
C GLN A 16 8.18 -0.02 7.18
N GLU A 17 7.24 0.66 7.81
CA GLU A 17 5.88 0.15 7.99
C GLU A 17 5.13 0.06 6.64
N LEU A 18 5.34 1.02 5.74
CA LEU A 18 4.84 0.94 4.36
C LEU A 18 5.42 -0.24 3.58
N LEU A 19 6.72 -0.53 3.74
CA LEU A 19 7.34 -1.72 3.15
C LEU A 19 6.72 -3.02 3.68
N LEU A 20 6.40 -3.09 4.98
CA LEU A 20 5.73 -4.26 5.58
C LEU A 20 4.32 -4.48 5.02
N ILE A 21 3.57 -3.41 4.74
CA ILE A 21 2.28 -3.54 4.02
C ILE A 21 2.54 -4.07 2.62
N ALA A 22 3.50 -3.48 1.88
CA ALA A 22 3.82 -3.91 0.53
C ALA A 22 4.23 -5.38 0.46
N GLU A 23 4.93 -5.91 1.47
CA GLU A 23 5.28 -7.33 1.59
C GLU A 23 4.06 -8.23 1.81
N LYS A 24 3.08 -7.79 2.61
CA LYS A 24 1.84 -8.54 2.89
C LYS A 24 0.80 -8.46 1.78
N MET A 25 0.91 -7.47 0.88
CA MET A 25 0.00 -7.31 -0.24
C MET A 25 0.08 -8.50 -1.20
N ASP A 26 -1.09 -9.07 -1.51
CA ASP A 26 -1.19 -10.08 -2.55
C ASP A 26 -0.96 -9.48 -3.96
N ASP A 27 -0.62 -10.32 -4.93
CA ASP A 27 -0.26 -9.86 -6.28
C ASP A 27 -1.40 -9.06 -6.94
N LEU A 28 -2.66 -9.41 -6.67
CA LEU A 28 -3.81 -8.68 -7.17
C LEU A 28 -3.94 -7.32 -6.49
N GLN A 29 -3.72 -7.22 -5.18
CA GLN A 29 -3.67 -5.93 -4.46
C GLN A 29 -2.58 -5.02 -5.04
N ARG A 30 -1.37 -5.54 -5.28
CA ARG A 30 -0.27 -4.76 -5.86
C ARG A 30 -0.63 -4.24 -7.25
N LEU A 31 -1.20 -5.09 -8.10
CA LEU A 31 -1.65 -4.71 -9.44
C LEU A 31 -2.73 -3.63 -9.40
N VAL A 32 -3.71 -3.75 -8.49
CA VAL A 32 -4.79 -2.77 -8.31
C VAL A 32 -4.22 -1.41 -7.87
N CYS A 33 -3.35 -1.39 -6.87
CA CYS A 33 -2.71 -0.15 -6.40
C CYS A 33 -1.88 0.53 -7.50
N GLN A 34 -1.06 -0.23 -8.24
CA GLN A 34 -0.26 0.30 -9.36
C GLN A 34 -1.12 0.91 -10.47
N LEU A 35 -2.27 0.30 -10.79
CA LEU A 35 -3.17 0.86 -11.80
C LEU A 35 -3.85 2.12 -11.27
N ARG A 36 -4.19 2.17 -9.99
CA ARG A 36 -4.80 3.36 -9.39
C ARG A 36 -3.83 4.54 -9.30
N GLU A 37 -2.55 4.30 -9.01
CA GLU A 37 -1.48 5.31 -9.09
C GLU A 37 -1.33 5.88 -10.51
N LYS A 38 -1.56 5.06 -11.53
CA LYS A 38 -1.55 5.48 -12.94
C LYS A 38 -2.83 6.22 -13.35
N GLY A 39 -3.78 6.40 -12.43
CA GLY A 39 -5.01 7.17 -12.65
C GLY A 39 -6.19 6.38 -13.21
N PHE A 40 -6.09 5.05 -13.35
CA PHE A 40 -7.23 4.23 -13.79
C PHE A 40 -8.37 4.26 -12.75
N SER A 41 -9.62 4.31 -13.21
CA SER A 41 -10.79 4.14 -12.34
C SER A 41 -10.95 2.67 -11.92
N ASP A 42 -11.74 2.42 -10.88
CA ASP A 42 -12.02 1.07 -10.41
C ASP A 42 -12.71 0.24 -11.52
N GLU A 43 -13.57 0.89 -12.31
CA GLU A 43 -14.24 0.32 -13.47
C GLU A 43 -13.26 -0.07 -14.57
N ASP A 44 -12.31 0.82 -14.92
CA ASP A 44 -11.28 0.51 -15.91
C ASP A 44 -10.38 -0.64 -15.44
N ILE A 45 -10.06 -0.69 -14.15
CA ILE A 45 -9.25 -1.75 -13.55
C ILE A 45 -10.01 -3.08 -13.59
N SER A 46 -11.29 -3.06 -13.23
CA SER A 46 -12.19 -4.21 -13.28
C SER A 46 -12.24 -4.79 -14.69
N GLU A 47 -12.42 -3.95 -15.71
CA GLU A 47 -12.44 -4.36 -17.12
C GLU A 47 -11.07 -4.90 -17.57
N LYS A 48 -9.99 -4.18 -17.27
CA LYS A 48 -8.63 -4.53 -17.69
C LYS A 48 -8.12 -5.83 -17.08
N LEU A 49 -8.46 -6.10 -15.82
CA LEU A 49 -8.05 -7.31 -15.12
C LEU A 49 -9.04 -8.47 -15.30
N ASN A 50 -10.21 -8.22 -15.91
CA ASN A 50 -11.33 -9.16 -15.96
C ASN A 50 -11.69 -9.69 -14.56
N VAL A 51 -11.73 -8.79 -13.58
CA VAL A 51 -12.05 -9.07 -12.17
C VAL A 51 -13.25 -8.23 -11.79
N PRO A 52 -14.27 -8.78 -11.10
CA PRO A 52 -15.43 -8.00 -10.70
C PRO A 52 -15.08 -6.78 -9.84
N LEU A 53 -15.74 -5.65 -10.11
CA LEU A 53 -15.55 -4.37 -9.39
C LEU A 53 -15.53 -4.50 -7.86
N TYR A 54 -16.45 -5.29 -7.29
CA TYR A 54 -16.53 -5.49 -5.84
C TYR A 54 -15.26 -6.14 -5.25
N ARG A 55 -14.53 -6.95 -6.04
CA ARG A 55 -13.25 -7.52 -5.61
C ARG A 55 -12.14 -6.48 -5.63
N ILE A 56 -12.12 -5.59 -6.63
CA ILE A 56 -11.18 -4.46 -6.71
C ILE A 56 -11.35 -3.56 -5.49
N GLN A 57 -12.59 -3.15 -5.22
CA GLN A 57 -12.94 -2.31 -4.07
C GLN A 57 -12.57 -2.98 -2.74
N LYS A 58 -12.85 -4.29 -2.59
CA LYS A 58 -12.44 -5.04 -1.38
C LYS A 58 -10.92 -5.01 -1.19
N ARG A 59 -10.13 -5.12 -2.27
CA ARG A 59 -8.67 -5.08 -2.19
C ARG A 59 -8.14 -3.72 -1.79
N LEU A 60 -8.72 -2.65 -2.33
CA LEU A 60 -8.39 -1.27 -1.94
C LEU A 60 -8.72 -1.00 -0.47
N ASN A 61 -9.91 -1.41 -0.01
CA ASN A 61 -10.32 -1.23 1.38
C ASN A 61 -9.39 -1.93 2.39
N LEU A 62 -8.83 -3.10 2.02
CA LEU A 62 -7.85 -3.79 2.87
C LEU A 62 -6.55 -2.98 2.99
N VAL A 63 -6.06 -2.42 1.88
CA VAL A 63 -4.85 -1.57 1.89
C VAL A 63 -5.09 -0.30 2.70
N GLU A 64 -6.25 0.33 2.56
CA GLU A 64 -6.62 1.51 3.35
C GLU A 64 -6.72 1.19 4.85
N ALA A 65 -7.29 0.03 5.21
CA ALA A 65 -7.36 -0.41 6.60
C ALA A 65 -5.96 -0.64 7.21
N ASP A 66 -5.05 -1.27 6.45
CA ASP A 66 -3.67 -1.49 6.89
C ASP A 66 -2.92 -0.14 7.05
N LEU A 67 -3.12 0.81 6.13
CA LEU A 67 -2.54 2.16 6.23
C LEU A 67 -3.07 2.95 7.43
N LEU A 68 -4.39 2.90 7.67
CA LEU A 68 -5.01 3.55 8.83
C LEU A 68 -4.49 2.97 10.14
N GLN A 69 -4.20 1.67 10.18
CA GLN A 69 -3.60 1.04 11.34
C GLN A 69 -2.20 1.61 11.64
N ILE A 70 -1.34 1.78 10.63
CA ILE A 70 -0.03 2.45 10.79
C ILE A 70 -0.18 3.87 11.32
N LEU A 71 -1.09 4.65 10.74
CA LEU A 71 -1.29 6.05 11.12
C LEU A 71 -1.74 6.18 12.60
N GLN A 72 -2.52 5.22 13.10
CA GLN A 72 -2.92 5.17 14.51
C GLN A 72 -1.76 4.85 15.46
N TYR A 73 -0.75 4.10 15.01
CA TYR A 73 0.44 3.79 15.82
C TYR A 73 1.49 4.90 15.82
N THR A 74 1.40 5.84 14.88
CA THR A 74 2.36 6.96 14.70
C THR A 74 1.89 8.29 15.30
N THR A 75 0.70 8.33 15.93
CA THR A 75 0.16 9.51 16.64
C THR A 75 0.30 9.38 18.16
#